data_AF-A0A9P6XNS8-F1
#
_entry.id   AF-A0A9P6XNS8-F1
#
_cell.length_a   1.000
_cell.length_b   1.000
_cell.length_c   1.000
_cell.angle_alpha   90.00
_cell.angle_beta   90.00
_cell.angle_gamma   90.00
#
_symmetry.space_group_name_H-M   'P 1'
#
loop_
_entity.id
_entity.type
_entity.pdbx_description
1 polymer ?
#
loop_
_entity_poly.entity_id
_entity_poly.type
_entity_poly.pdbx_seq_one_letter_code
_entity_poly.pdbx_strand_id
1 'polypeptide(L)' 'MHVIDIGMATTPMVYFATRLMDTGAGIAVTGSHNPPAHNGFKIVLDGASLYGEGITALRDAMRLPIESATATSAWRAR' A
#
# COMPACT_ATOMS: atom_id res chain seq x y z
N MET A 1 11.97 -4.70 -3.02
CA MET A 1 10.55 -5.10 -3.16
C MET A 1 10.19 -5.05 -4.64
N HIS A 2 9.46 -6.03 -5.13
CA HIS A 2 8.91 -6.02 -6.50
C HIS A 2 7.51 -5.39 -6.46
N VAL A 3 7.25 -4.36 -7.26
CA VAL A 3 5.99 -3.61 -7.27
C VAL A 3 5.32 -3.81 -8.62
N ILE A 4 4.03 -4.14 -8.60
CA ILE A 4 3.18 -4.26 -9.78
C ILE A 4 2.19 -3.10 -9.75
N ASP A 5 2.33 -2.18 -10.69
CA ASP A 5 1.37 -1.09 -10.88
C ASP A 5 0.22 -1.59 -11.77
N ILE A 6 -1.00 -1.58 -11.24
CA ILE A 6 -2.22 -1.97 -11.97
C ILE A 6 -2.98 -0.75 -12.51
N GLY A 7 -2.43 0.47 -12.35
CA GLY A 7 -3.01 1.72 -12.82
C GLY A 7 -4.22 2.19 -12.01
N MET A 8 -5.04 3.02 -12.66
CA MET A 8 -6.30 3.50 -12.08
C MET A 8 -7.32 2.36 -12.08
N ALA A 9 -7.51 1.75 -10.91
CA ALA A 9 -8.44 0.66 -10.71
C ALA A 9 -9.30 0.87 -9.46
N THR A 10 -10.43 0.17 -9.37
CA THR A 10 -11.25 0.19 -8.16
C THR A 10 -10.57 -0.57 -7.02
N THR A 11 -10.91 -0.26 -5.76
CA THR A 11 -10.37 -1.01 -4.61
C THR A 11 -10.53 -2.54 -4.74
N PRO A 12 -11.68 -3.08 -5.16
CA PRO A 12 -11.82 -4.53 -5.35
C PRO A 12 -10.86 -5.12 -6.39
N MET A 13 -10.44 -4.35 -7.40
CA MET A 13 -9.45 -4.78 -8.38
C MET A 13 -8.05 -4.89 -7.80
N VAL A 14 -7.68 -4.03 -6.85
CA VAL A 14 -6.42 -4.20 -6.09
C VAL A 14 -6.45 -5.49 -5.28
N TYR A 15 -7.56 -5.79 -4.60
CA TYR A 15 -7.70 -7.03 -3.82
C TYR A 15 -7.67 -8.27 -4.73
N PHE A 16 -8.36 -8.20 -5.86
CA PHE A 16 -8.34 -9.26 -6.87
C PHE A 16 -6.94 -9.49 -7.43
N ALA A 17 -6.23 -8.42 -7.81
CA ALA A 17 -4.86 -8.51 -8.32
C ALA A 17 -3.90 -9.10 -7.27
N THR A 18 -4.03 -8.69 -6.00
CA THR A 18 -3.23 -9.24 -4.89
C THR A 18 -3.39 -10.76 -4.80
N ARG A 19 -4.62 -11.27 -4.99
CA ARG A 19 -4.91 -12.69 -4.92
C ARG A 19 -4.53 -13.45 -6.21
N LEU A 20 -4.72 -12.84 -7.37
CA LEU A 20 -4.42 -13.40 -8.69
C LEU A 20 -2.91 -13.55 -8.91
N MET A 21 -2.14 -12.55 -8.49
CA MET A 21 -0.69 -12.49 -8.68
C MET A 21 0.09 -13.03 -7.49
N ASP A 22 -0.61 -13.56 -6.48
CA ASP A 22 -0.08 -14.14 -5.26
C ASP A 22 0.96 -13.24 -4.56
N THR A 23 0.70 -11.94 -4.53
CA THR A 23 1.67 -10.95 -4.00
C THR A 23 1.70 -10.93 -2.47
N GLY A 24 0.69 -11.49 -1.81
CA GLY A 24 0.50 -11.43 -0.34
C GLY A 24 0.23 -10.02 0.21
N ALA A 25 0.48 -8.95 -0.57
CA ALA A 25 0.29 -7.57 -0.19
C ALA A 25 -0.25 -6.73 -1.35
N GLY A 26 -1.03 -5.71 -1.02
CA GLY A 26 -1.62 -4.78 -1.98
C GLY A 26 -2.02 -3.47 -1.33
N ILE A 27 -1.90 -2.36 -2.06
CA ILE A 27 -2.26 -1.03 -1.55
C ILE A 27 -3.14 -0.33 -2.58
N ALA A 28 -4.33 0.08 -2.18
CA ALA A 28 -5.18 0.97 -2.96
C ALA A 28 -5.03 2.40 -2.43
N VAL A 29 -4.59 3.33 -3.29
CA VAL A 29 -4.62 4.77 -3.00
C VAL A 29 -6.04 5.27 -3.33
N THR A 30 -6.81 5.62 -2.31
CA THR A 30 -8.24 5.97 -2.50
C THR A 30 -8.78 6.86 -1.38
N GLY A 31 -9.54 7.89 -1.77
CA GLY A 31 -10.42 8.65 -0.87
C GLY A 31 -11.73 7.93 -0.54
N SER A 32 -11.99 6.75 -1.10
CA SER A 32 -13.27 6.03 -1.00
C SER A 32 -14.44 6.89 -1.53
N HIS A 33 -15.26 7.43 -0.65
CA HIS A 33 -16.39 8.32 -0.94
C HIS A 33 -16.21 9.70 -0.29
N ASN A 34 -15.00 10.00 0.21
CA ASN A 34 -14.70 11.27 0.86
C ASN A 34 -14.63 12.41 -0.17
N PRO A 35 -14.70 13.67 0.27
CA PRO A 35 -14.56 14.83 -0.60
C PRO A 35 -13.27 14.79 -1.46
N PRO A 36 -13.22 15.49 -2.61
CA PRO A 36 -12.12 15.38 -3.57
C PRO A 36 -10.72 15.70 -3.03
N ALA A 37 -10.63 16.53 -1.98
CA ALA A 37 -9.37 16.86 -1.33
C ALA A 37 -8.81 15.72 -0.46
N HIS A 38 -9.59 14.69 -0.18
CA HIS A 38 -9.21 13.58 0.70
C HIS A 38 -8.67 12.40 -0.10
N ASN A 39 -7.60 11.82 0.41
CA ASN A 39 -7.07 10.56 -0.09
C ASN A 39 -6.60 9.71 1.10
N GLY A 40 -6.23 8.47 0.84
CA GLY A 40 -5.77 7.55 1.86
C GLY A 40 -5.36 6.22 1.25
N PHE A 41 -5.15 5.24 2.12
CA PHE A 41 -4.72 3.91 1.72
C PHE A 41 -5.67 2.86 2.29
N LYS A 42 -5.96 1.83 1.48
CA LYS A 42 -6.45 0.54 1.97
C LYS A 42 -5.34 -0.47 1.71
N ILE A 43 -4.90 -1.16 2.76
CA ILE A 43 -3.70 -1.99 2.73
C ILE A 43 -4.08 -3.44 3.02
N VAL A 44 -3.61 -4.34 2.16
CA VAL A 44 -3.56 -5.79 2.40
C VAL A 44 -2.11 -6.14 2.71
N LEU A 45 -1.89 -6.88 3.79
CA LEU A 45 -0.59 -7.40 4.19
C LEU A 45 -0.78 -8.83 4.71
N ASP A 46 0.06 -9.75 4.23
CA ASP A 46 -0.05 -11.19 4.53
C ASP A 46 -1.45 -11.77 4.22
N GLY A 47 -2.02 -11.34 3.09
CA GLY A 47 -3.35 -11.76 2.64
C GLY A 47 -4.53 -11.19 3.45
N ALA A 48 -4.29 -10.44 4.52
CA ALA A 48 -5.32 -9.84 5.37
C ALA A 48 -5.36 -8.32 5.23
N SER A 49 -6.52 -7.72 5.48
CA SER A 49 -6.62 -6.25 5.56
C SER A 49 -5.86 -5.77 6.81
N LEU A 50 -5.10 -4.69 6.68
CA LEU A 50 -4.49 -4.01 7.81
C LEU A 50 -5.52 -3.08 8.47
N TYR A 51 -5.81 -3.27 9.76
CA TYR A 51 -6.76 -2.47 10.54
C TYR A 51 -6.34 -2.38 12.00
N GLY A 52 -7.04 -1.53 12.78
CA GLY A 52 -6.86 -1.43 14.24
C GLY A 52 -5.41 -1.15 14.64
N GLU A 53 -4.89 -1.97 15.56
CA GLU A 53 -3.52 -1.85 16.07
C GLU A 53 -2.44 -1.97 14.97
N GLY A 54 -2.73 -2.68 13.87
CA GLY A 54 -1.82 -2.78 12.74
C GLY A 54 -1.55 -1.42 12.07
N ILE A 55 -2.55 -0.54 12.01
CA ILE A 55 -2.39 0.82 11.46
C ILE A 55 -1.53 1.67 12.41
N THR A 56 -1.75 1.55 13.72
CA THR A 56 -0.95 2.30 14.70
C THR A 56 0.49 1.81 14.76
N ALA A 57 0.72 0.51 14.65
CA ALA A 57 2.06 -0.07 14.57
C ALA A 57 2.81 0.40 13.32
N LEU A 58 2.13 0.47 12.16
CA LEU A 58 2.72 1.02 10.94
C LEU A 58 3.17 2.48 11.13
N ARG A 59 2.32 3.32 11.73
CA ARG A 59 2.68 4.72 12.06
C ARG A 59 3.90 4.77 12.98
N ASP A 60 3.96 3.93 13.99
CA ASP A 60 5.05 3.95 14.96
C ASP A 60 6.36 3.48 14.32
N ALA A 61 6.30 2.46 13.46
CA ALA A 61 7.44 2.03 12.64
C ALA A 61 7.95 3.13 11.70
N MET A 62 7.07 3.90 11.07
CA MET A 62 7.44 5.04 10.21
C MET A 62 8.15 6.18 10.97
N ARG A 63 7.98 6.26 12.29
CA ARG A 63 8.61 7.29 13.13
C ARG A 63 9.99 6.90 13.64
N LEU A 64 10.37 5.63 13.51
CA LEU A 64 11.70 5.18 13.86
C LEU A 64 12.72 5.74 12.84
N PRO A 65 13.95 6.07 13.26
CA PRO A 65 15.01 6.44 12.34
C PRO A 65 15.23 5.34 11.30
N ILE A 66 15.30 5.73 10.03
CA ILE A 66 15.69 4.80 8.96
C ILE A 66 17.21 4.58 9.11
N GLU A 67 17.63 3.59 9.89
CA GLU A 67 19.02 3.13 9.84
C GLU A 67 19.29 2.53 8.47
N SER A 68 20.15 3.23 7.70
CA SER A 68 20.60 3.02 6.32
C SER A 68 20.02 1.80 5.59
N ALA A 69 18.75 1.87 5.21
CA ALA A 69 18.24 1.07 4.11
C ALA A 69 18.89 1.59 2.82
N THR A 70 19.78 0.79 2.23
CA THR A 70 20.38 1.08 0.93
C THR A 70 19.28 1.23 -0.12
N ALA A 71 18.94 2.48 -0.43
CA ALA A 71 18.00 2.84 -1.46
C ALA A 71 18.54 2.35 -2.82
N THR A 72 18.05 1.21 -3.30
CA THR A 72 18.22 0.84 -4.70
C THR A 72 17.26 1.68 -5.53
N SER A 73 17.85 2.64 -6.22
CA SER A 73 17.27 3.60 -7.15
C SER A 73 16.56 2.93 -8.33
N ALA A 74 15.23 3.12 -8.46
CA ALA A 74 14.51 2.97 -9.73
C ALA A 74 13.14 3.69 -9.80
N TRP A 75 12.76 4.52 -8.82
CA TRP A 75 11.42 5.13 -8.77
C TRP A 75 11.28 6.48 -9.51
N ARG A 76 12.37 7.05 -10.05
CA ARG A 76 12.29 8.30 -10.83
C ARG A 76 12.31 7.99 -12.33
N ALA A 77 11.14 8.17 -12.96
CA ALA A 77 10.86 8.24 -14.40
C ALA A 77 10.07 7.05 -14.97
N ARG A 78 8.75 7.05 -14.77
CA ARG A 78 7.74 6.92 -15.82
C ARG A 78 6.52 7.75 -15.44
#